data_AF-A0A1F5TP30-F1
#
_entry.id   AF-A0A1F5TP30-F1
#
_cell.length_a   1.000
_cell.length_b   1.000
_cell.length_c   1.000
_cell.angle_alpha   90.00
_cell.angle_beta   90.00
_cell.angle_gamma   90.00
#
_symmetry.space_group_name_H-M   'P 1'
#
loop_
_entity.id
_entity.type
_entity.pdbx_description
1 polymer ?
#
loop_
_entity_poly.entity_id
_entity_poly.type
_entity_poly.pdbx_seq_one_letter_code
_entity_poly.pdbx_strand_id
1 'polypeptide(L)'
;MLFRSQQFSEIAKLVKLDKPLVIFDIETTGLDISSDKIIEIAYIKIFENGKVEKDSFLINPEMPIPRESTIIHNINDETVANSPTFKKIAQQLWEVFNNCYYSGFNIINFDLLILRREFVRVGMDFEYHTEQIIDSKKIFQHMAPINLSSAYEYYSWKAFNKKRSSMSHAETAAEILIKQFERYNELSDKKFLTKIHKEDSDINIDNIRKFYWRNGEACFSFSKYKDKPISEVAKKDRNFLEWIIAADFTEETKRIIKTALERIDRKEAQNSKLKAQD
;
A
#
# COMPACT_ATOMS: atom_id res chain seq x y z
N MET A 1 8.19 6.10 -29.85
CA MET A 1 6.79 6.12 -29.34
C MET A 1 5.99 4.88 -29.78
N LEU A 2 6.05 4.45 -31.05
CA LEU A 2 5.34 3.27 -31.59
C LEU A 2 5.61 1.92 -30.88
N PHE A 3 6.83 1.72 -30.36
CA PHE A 3 7.20 0.46 -29.68
C PHE A 3 6.48 0.25 -28.33
N ARG A 4 6.10 1.33 -27.63
CA ARG A 4 5.38 1.24 -26.34
C ARG A 4 3.88 1.06 -26.51
N SER A 5 3.25 1.68 -27.52
CA SER A 5 1.83 1.50 -27.80
C SER A 5 1.47 0.06 -28.18
N GLN A 6 2.38 -0.63 -28.88
CA GLN A 6 2.22 -2.03 -29.26
C GLN A 6 2.30 -2.99 -28.06
N GLN A 7 2.97 -2.60 -26.97
CA GLN A 7 2.99 -3.37 -25.72
C GLN A 7 1.68 -3.22 -24.93
N PHE A 8 1.07 -2.03 -24.91
CA PHE A 8 -0.18 -1.82 -24.19
C PHE A 8 -1.36 -2.54 -24.84
N SER A 9 -1.40 -2.62 -26.18
CA SER A 9 -2.46 -3.37 -26.89
C SER A 9 -2.50 -4.86 -26.55
N GLU A 10 -1.37 -5.45 -26.14
CA GLU A 10 -1.32 -6.87 -25.73
C GLU A 10 -2.09 -7.13 -24.41
N ILE A 11 -2.26 -6.12 -23.56
CA ILE A 11 -3.03 -6.24 -22.31
C ILE A 11 -4.48 -6.64 -22.62
N ALA A 12 -5.06 -6.12 -23.71
CA ALA A 12 -6.42 -6.48 -24.11
C ALA A 12 -6.59 -8.00 -24.34
N LYS A 13 -5.57 -8.64 -24.93
CA LYS A 13 -5.56 -10.09 -25.18
C LYS A 13 -5.30 -10.89 -23.90
N LEU A 14 -4.37 -10.43 -23.06
CA LEU A 14 -4.01 -11.12 -21.81
C LEU A 14 -5.18 -11.16 -20.82
N VAL A 15 -5.89 -10.03 -20.69
CA VAL A 15 -7.01 -9.87 -19.75
C VAL A 15 -8.32 -10.35 -20.35
N LYS A 16 -8.42 -10.50 -21.68
CA LYS A 16 -9.66 -10.82 -22.42
C LYS A 16 -10.77 -9.82 -22.11
N LEU A 17 -10.50 -8.55 -22.40
CA LEU A 17 -11.39 -7.44 -22.10
C LEU A 17 -12.74 -7.57 -22.83
N ASP A 18 -13.82 -7.42 -22.08
CA ASP A 18 -15.21 -7.29 -22.57
C ASP A 18 -15.79 -5.86 -22.39
N LYS A 19 -15.00 -4.97 -21.79
CA LYS A 19 -15.18 -3.52 -21.69
C LYS A 19 -13.79 -2.86 -21.67
N PRO A 20 -13.66 -1.54 -21.95
CA PRO A 20 -12.35 -0.90 -21.98
C PRO A 20 -11.65 -0.94 -20.62
N LEU A 21 -10.32 -0.99 -20.62
CA LEU A 21 -9.49 -0.87 -19.42
C LEU A 21 -8.86 0.52 -19.37
N VAL A 22 -8.97 1.20 -18.25
CA VAL A 22 -8.25 2.46 -17.99
C VAL A 22 -7.19 2.22 -16.93
N ILE A 23 -5.93 2.37 -17.32
CA ILE A 23 -4.78 2.42 -16.42
C ILE A 23 -4.51 3.89 -16.12
N PHE A 24 -4.52 4.30 -14.86
CA PHE A 24 -4.38 5.71 -14.50
C PHE A 24 -3.64 5.91 -13.19
N ASP A 25 -3.22 7.16 -13.00
CA ASP A 25 -2.53 7.68 -11.82
C ASP A 25 -2.99 9.12 -11.62
N ILE A 26 -3.11 9.55 -10.35
CA ILE A 26 -3.49 10.92 -10.00
C ILE A 26 -2.45 11.56 -9.09
N GLU A 27 -2.24 12.85 -9.29
CA GLU A 27 -1.55 13.71 -8.35
C GLU A 27 -2.57 14.59 -7.65
N THR A 28 -2.34 14.89 -6.37
CA THR A 28 -3.36 15.49 -5.51
C THR A 28 -2.80 16.56 -4.58
N THR A 29 -3.68 17.35 -3.98
CA THR A 29 -3.31 18.34 -2.95
C THR A 29 -2.82 17.69 -1.66
N GLY A 30 -3.10 16.40 -1.43
CA GLY A 30 -2.77 15.69 -0.20
C GLY A 30 -3.36 14.29 -0.17
N LEU A 31 -3.33 13.63 1.00
CA LEU A 31 -3.71 12.21 1.14
C LEU A 31 -5.12 11.98 1.72
N ASP A 32 -5.86 13.04 2.07
CA ASP A 32 -7.21 12.93 2.61
C ASP A 32 -8.25 12.79 1.49
N ILE A 33 -8.75 11.56 1.31
CA ILE A 33 -9.79 11.20 0.32
C ILE A 33 -11.05 12.08 0.42
N SER A 34 -11.34 12.66 1.58
CA SER A 34 -12.55 13.46 1.80
C SER A 34 -12.38 14.90 1.35
N SER A 35 -11.24 15.53 1.65
CA SER A 35 -11.01 16.96 1.43
C SER A 35 -10.07 17.26 0.26
N ASP A 36 -9.08 16.42 0.00
CA ASP A 36 -8.09 16.68 -1.03
C ASP A 36 -8.66 16.53 -2.45
N LYS A 37 -7.96 17.15 -3.39
CA LYS A 37 -8.40 17.33 -4.78
C LYS A 37 -7.33 16.91 -5.76
N ILE A 38 -7.77 16.51 -6.95
CA ILE A 38 -6.89 16.15 -8.06
C ILE A 38 -6.26 17.42 -8.64
N ILE A 39 -4.94 17.40 -8.85
CA ILE A 39 -4.16 18.45 -9.52
C ILE A 39 -3.59 17.96 -10.87
N GLU A 40 -3.43 16.65 -11.04
CA GLU A 40 -3.15 16.02 -12.32
C GLU A 40 -3.83 14.65 -12.40
N ILE A 41 -4.32 14.28 -13.60
CA ILE A 41 -4.74 12.91 -13.91
C ILE A 41 -4.14 12.48 -15.24
N ALA A 42 -3.42 11.37 -15.24
CA ALA A 42 -2.87 10.76 -16.45
C ALA A 42 -3.47 9.37 -16.65
N TYR A 43 -3.76 9.01 -17.90
CA TYR A 43 -4.36 7.71 -18.20
C TYR A 43 -3.90 7.10 -19.52
N ILE A 44 -4.06 5.78 -19.59
CA ILE A 44 -3.98 4.95 -20.78
C ILE A 44 -5.28 4.14 -20.84
N LYS A 45 -6.13 4.44 -21.82
CA LYS A 45 -7.36 3.68 -22.11
C LYS A 45 -7.07 2.67 -23.21
N ILE A 46 -7.38 1.41 -22.93
CA ILE A 46 -7.19 0.27 -23.80
C ILE A 46 -8.57 -0.29 -24.11
N PHE A 47 -8.96 -0.21 -25.38
CA PHE A 47 -10.22 -0.76 -25.85
C PHE A 47 -10.10 -2.26 -26.10
N GLU A 48 -11.23 -2.92 -26.19
CA GLU A 48 -11.40 -4.37 -26.39
C GLU A 48 -10.73 -4.85 -27.68
N ASN A 49 -10.72 -4.00 -28.71
CA ASN A 49 -10.04 -4.25 -29.98
C ASN A 49 -8.52 -3.98 -29.94
N GLY A 50 -7.98 -3.61 -28.79
CA GLY A 50 -6.57 -3.27 -28.60
C GLY A 50 -6.18 -1.84 -29.03
N LYS A 51 -7.13 -1.00 -29.44
CA LYS A 51 -6.88 0.44 -29.63
C LYS A 51 -6.43 1.03 -28.30
N VAL A 52 -5.45 1.92 -28.35
CA VAL A 52 -4.91 2.61 -27.17
C VAL A 52 -5.09 4.10 -27.33
N GLU A 53 -5.67 4.74 -26.32
CA GLU A 53 -5.71 6.19 -26.14
C GLU A 53 -4.98 6.54 -24.86
N LYS A 54 -4.31 7.68 -24.83
CA LYS A 54 -3.59 8.17 -23.66
C LYS A 54 -3.62 9.68 -23.64
N ASP A 55 -3.78 10.24 -22.46
CA ASP A 55 -3.73 11.68 -22.26
C ASP A 55 -3.43 11.99 -20.79
N SER A 56 -3.22 13.28 -20.50
CA SER A 56 -3.03 13.80 -19.15
C SER A 56 -3.63 15.19 -19.03
N PHE A 57 -4.26 15.49 -17.89
CA PHE A 57 -4.83 16.79 -17.59
C PHE A 57 -4.24 17.35 -16.31
N LEU A 58 -3.69 18.57 -16.39
CA LEU A 58 -3.54 19.41 -15.20
C LEU A 58 -4.91 19.99 -14.83
N ILE A 59 -5.16 20.08 -13.53
CA ILE A 59 -6.46 20.48 -12.98
C ILE A 59 -6.24 21.56 -11.93
N ASN A 60 -6.98 22.66 -12.05
CA ASN A 60 -7.03 23.66 -10.99
C ASN A 60 -7.94 23.13 -9.86
N PRO A 61 -7.41 22.90 -8.64
CA PRO A 61 -8.18 22.34 -7.54
C PRO A 61 -9.07 23.39 -6.86
N GLU A 62 -9.01 24.67 -7.22
CA GLU A 62 -9.76 25.76 -6.57
C GLU A 62 -9.44 25.89 -5.06
N MET A 63 -8.25 25.45 -4.66
CA MET A 63 -7.70 25.58 -3.32
C MET A 63 -6.17 25.66 -3.39
N PRO A 64 -5.50 26.25 -2.38
CA PRO A 64 -4.03 26.27 -2.33
C PRO A 64 -3.45 24.85 -2.29
N ILE A 65 -2.41 24.60 -3.08
CA ILE A 65 -1.67 23.33 -3.06
C ILE A 65 -0.64 23.38 -1.92
N PRO A 66 -0.71 22.45 -0.93
CA PRO A 66 0.27 22.36 0.15
C PRO A 66 1.69 22.16 -0.36
N ARG A 67 2.67 22.75 0.34
CA ARG A 67 4.08 22.69 -0.04
C ARG A 67 4.60 21.25 -0.08
N GLU A 68 4.13 20.39 0.82
CA GLU A 68 4.48 18.98 0.88
C GLU A 68 4.07 18.25 -0.41
N SER A 69 2.87 18.50 -0.91
CA SER A 69 2.38 17.99 -2.21
C SER A 69 3.25 18.54 -3.36
N THR A 70 3.53 19.84 -3.37
CA THR A 70 4.41 20.44 -4.38
C THR A 70 5.82 19.85 -4.40
N ILE A 71 6.41 19.51 -3.25
CA ILE A 71 7.74 18.89 -3.20
C ILE A 71 7.73 17.50 -3.84
N ILE A 72 6.64 16.76 -3.70
CA ILE A 72 6.51 15.39 -4.22
C ILE A 72 6.26 15.43 -5.73
N HIS A 73 5.27 16.21 -6.16
CA HIS A 73 4.73 16.17 -7.53
C HIS A 73 5.34 17.24 -8.45
N ASN A 74 6.02 18.24 -7.87
CA ASN A 74 6.53 19.41 -8.58
C ASN A 74 5.42 20.20 -9.31
N ILE A 75 4.19 20.14 -8.79
CA ILE A 75 3.03 20.92 -9.24
C ILE A 75 2.66 21.90 -8.12
N ASN A 76 2.54 23.17 -8.48
CA ASN A 76 2.19 24.26 -7.56
C ASN A 76 1.01 25.08 -8.12
N ASP A 77 0.53 26.05 -7.34
CA ASP A 77 -0.62 26.88 -7.72
C ASP A 77 -0.40 27.61 -9.07
N GLU A 78 0.83 28.06 -9.35
CA GLU A 78 1.18 28.73 -10.61
C GLU A 78 1.07 27.78 -11.81
N THR A 79 1.44 26.51 -11.62
CA THR A 79 1.41 25.47 -12.65
C THR A 79 -0.02 25.20 -13.12
N VAL A 80 -0.99 25.21 -12.20
CA VAL A 80 -2.40 24.90 -12.49
C VAL A 80 -3.30 26.13 -12.58
N ALA A 81 -2.75 27.34 -12.46
CA ALA A 81 -3.53 28.58 -12.42
C ALA A 81 -4.47 28.74 -13.64
N ASN A 82 -3.96 28.39 -14.83
CA ASN A 82 -4.70 28.48 -16.10
C ASN A 82 -5.35 27.14 -16.51
N SER A 83 -5.17 26.08 -15.72
CA SER A 83 -5.73 24.77 -15.99
C SER A 83 -7.24 24.75 -15.73
N PRO A 84 -8.02 23.89 -16.42
CA PRO A 84 -9.44 23.76 -16.13
C PRO A 84 -9.65 23.19 -14.72
N THR A 85 -10.74 23.59 -14.07
CA THR A 85 -11.23 22.94 -12.85
C THR A 85 -11.77 21.55 -13.18
N PHE A 86 -11.81 20.62 -12.23
CA PHE A 86 -12.39 19.29 -12.45
C PHE A 86 -13.80 19.37 -13.06
N LYS A 87 -14.65 20.27 -12.55
CA LYS A 87 -16.00 20.52 -13.07
C LYS A 87 -16.06 20.84 -14.57
N LYS A 88 -15.06 21.52 -15.13
CA LYS A 88 -15.03 21.90 -16.55
C LYS A 88 -14.72 20.70 -17.44
N ILE A 89 -13.91 19.76 -16.97
CA ILE A 89 -13.50 18.56 -17.72
C ILE A 89 -14.22 17.29 -17.26
N ALA A 90 -15.14 17.37 -16.30
CA ALA A 90 -15.81 16.22 -15.71
C ALA A 90 -16.50 15.35 -16.77
N GLN A 91 -17.19 15.96 -17.75
CA GLN A 91 -17.83 15.21 -18.83
C GLN A 91 -16.82 14.48 -19.72
N GLN A 92 -15.69 15.12 -20.03
CA GLN A 92 -14.62 14.50 -20.81
C GLN A 92 -14.00 13.32 -20.06
N LEU A 93 -13.70 13.50 -18.76
CA LEU A 93 -13.21 12.41 -17.91
C LEU A 93 -14.26 11.31 -17.76
N TRP A 94 -15.55 11.64 -17.68
CA TRP A 94 -16.61 10.63 -17.63
C TRP A 94 -16.61 9.74 -18.87
N GLU A 95 -16.46 10.30 -20.06
CA GLU A 95 -16.36 9.52 -21.31
C GLU A 95 -15.12 8.60 -21.34
N VAL A 96 -14.04 9.02 -20.66
CA VAL A 96 -12.83 8.20 -20.51
C VAL A 96 -13.05 7.08 -19.50
N PHE A 97 -13.60 7.37 -18.32
CA PHE A 97 -13.57 6.46 -17.16
C PHE A 97 -14.87 5.67 -16.94
N ASN A 98 -16.00 6.08 -17.50
CA ASN A 98 -17.27 5.40 -17.28
C ASN A 98 -17.27 3.98 -17.90
N ASN A 99 -17.89 3.03 -17.20
CA ASN A 99 -18.06 1.63 -17.62
C ASN A 99 -16.75 0.96 -18.11
N CYS A 100 -15.67 1.11 -17.35
CA CYS A 100 -14.37 0.52 -17.65
C CYS A 100 -13.94 -0.51 -16.59
N TYR A 101 -12.92 -1.29 -16.90
CA TYR A 101 -12.00 -1.81 -15.88
C TYR A 101 -11.04 -0.69 -15.45
N TYR A 102 -10.58 -0.75 -14.21
CA TYR A 102 -9.72 0.25 -13.59
C TYR A 102 -8.42 -0.40 -13.13
N SER A 103 -7.29 0.18 -13.50
CA SER A 103 -5.97 -0.33 -13.13
C SER A 103 -4.99 0.79 -12.85
N GLY A 104 -3.93 0.43 -12.13
CA GLY A 104 -2.82 1.29 -11.73
C GLY A 104 -2.07 0.60 -10.60
N PHE A 105 -1.29 1.35 -9.83
CA PHE A 105 -0.54 0.81 -8.70
C PHE A 105 -1.11 1.37 -7.40
N ASN A 106 -1.78 0.53 -6.59
CA ASN A 106 -2.47 0.94 -5.34
C ASN A 106 -3.76 1.76 -5.51
N ILE A 107 -4.36 1.78 -6.70
CA ILE A 107 -5.55 2.58 -7.03
C ILE A 107 -6.76 2.30 -6.13
N ILE A 108 -6.90 1.08 -5.61
CA ILE A 108 -8.05 0.69 -4.78
C ILE A 108 -8.09 1.42 -3.44
N ASN A 109 -6.92 1.88 -2.95
CA ASN A 109 -6.79 2.53 -1.66
C ASN A 109 -6.72 4.06 -1.78
N PHE A 110 -6.61 4.62 -2.99
CA PHE A 110 -6.37 6.05 -3.16
C PHE A 110 -7.00 6.63 -4.44
N ASP A 111 -6.40 6.40 -5.60
CA ASP A 111 -6.72 7.09 -6.85
C ASP A 111 -8.21 6.97 -7.23
N LEU A 112 -8.74 5.75 -7.15
CA LEU A 112 -10.11 5.46 -7.52
C LEU A 112 -11.12 6.05 -6.52
N LEU A 113 -10.72 6.23 -5.26
CA LEU A 113 -11.54 6.85 -4.23
C LEU A 113 -11.63 8.37 -4.42
N ILE A 114 -10.51 9.02 -4.72
CA ILE A 114 -10.48 10.46 -4.99
C ILE A 114 -11.18 10.78 -6.32
N LEU A 115 -10.96 9.99 -7.38
CA LEU A 115 -11.67 10.17 -8.66
C LEU A 115 -13.18 10.10 -8.47
N ARG A 116 -13.68 9.10 -7.75
CA ARG A 116 -15.10 9.00 -7.39
C ARG A 116 -15.58 10.23 -6.63
N ARG A 117 -14.80 10.71 -5.66
CA ARG A 117 -15.14 11.89 -4.86
C ARG A 117 -15.25 13.13 -5.74
N GLU A 118 -14.33 13.35 -6.67
CA GLU A 118 -14.40 14.48 -7.60
C GLU A 118 -15.65 14.45 -8.48
N PHE A 119 -16.03 13.29 -9.02
CA PHE A 119 -17.29 13.13 -9.75
C PHE A 119 -18.51 13.45 -8.87
N VAL A 120 -18.54 12.93 -7.64
CA VAL A 120 -19.63 13.21 -6.69
C VAL A 120 -19.73 14.70 -6.36
N ARG A 121 -18.59 15.40 -6.21
CA ARG A 121 -18.56 16.87 -5.96
C ARG A 121 -19.23 17.67 -7.08
N VAL A 122 -19.24 17.16 -8.30
CA VAL A 122 -19.86 17.82 -9.47
C VAL A 122 -21.23 17.23 -9.82
N GLY A 123 -21.79 16.37 -8.98
CA GLY A 123 -23.13 15.79 -9.14
C GLY A 123 -23.20 14.61 -10.10
N MET A 124 -22.07 13.96 -10.38
CA MET A 124 -21.99 12.75 -11.22
C MET A 124 -21.75 11.54 -10.33
N ASP A 125 -22.64 10.55 -10.39
CA ASP A 125 -22.52 9.35 -9.55
C ASP A 125 -21.60 8.31 -10.19
N PHE A 126 -20.31 8.40 -9.88
CA PHE A 126 -19.30 7.48 -10.40
C PHE A 126 -19.27 6.19 -9.56
N GLU A 127 -19.95 5.16 -10.06
CA GLU A 127 -19.99 3.84 -9.44
C GLU A 127 -19.04 2.86 -10.14
N TYR A 128 -18.45 1.97 -9.34
CA TYR A 128 -17.65 0.84 -9.80
C TYR A 128 -17.77 -0.32 -8.83
N HIS A 129 -17.55 -1.52 -9.33
CA HIS A 129 -17.55 -2.75 -8.55
C HIS A 129 -16.13 -3.31 -8.40
N THR A 130 -15.93 -4.17 -7.40
CA THR A 130 -14.59 -4.72 -7.10
C THR A 130 -14.06 -5.59 -8.25
N GLU A 131 -14.95 -6.24 -8.98
CA GLU A 131 -14.65 -7.06 -10.16
C GLU A 131 -14.11 -6.22 -11.33
N GLN A 132 -14.30 -4.89 -11.30
CA GLN A 132 -13.76 -3.99 -12.30
C GLN A 132 -12.31 -3.56 -12.00
N ILE A 133 -11.74 -3.94 -10.86
CA ILE A 133 -10.45 -3.43 -10.40
C ILE A 133 -9.32 -4.43 -10.64
N ILE A 134 -8.27 -3.98 -11.34
CA ILE A 134 -7.04 -4.72 -11.62
C ILE A 134 -5.87 -3.93 -11.02
N ASP A 135 -5.62 -4.09 -9.72
CA ASP A 135 -4.59 -3.35 -9.00
C ASP A 135 -3.23 -4.08 -9.04
N SER A 136 -2.24 -3.45 -9.67
CA SER A 136 -0.91 -4.04 -9.87
C SER A 136 -0.17 -4.31 -8.55
N LYS A 137 -0.40 -3.49 -7.52
CA LYS A 137 0.20 -3.70 -6.18
C LYS A 137 -0.42 -4.91 -5.50
N LYS A 138 -1.75 -5.09 -5.60
CA LYS A 138 -2.43 -6.27 -5.05
C LYS A 138 -1.97 -7.55 -5.73
N ILE A 139 -1.84 -7.53 -7.06
CA ILE A 139 -1.29 -8.65 -7.83
C ILE A 139 0.14 -8.96 -7.38
N PHE A 140 1.01 -7.95 -7.28
CA PHE A 140 2.38 -8.13 -6.80
C PHE A 140 2.43 -8.77 -5.41
N GLN A 141 1.68 -8.24 -4.45
CA GLN A 141 1.64 -8.76 -3.08
C GLN A 141 1.13 -10.21 -3.00
N HIS A 142 0.20 -10.58 -3.88
CA HIS A 142 -0.36 -11.93 -3.91
C HIS A 142 0.56 -12.94 -4.60
N MET A 143 1.17 -12.53 -5.73
CA MET A 143 1.98 -13.41 -6.58
C MET A 143 3.45 -13.49 -6.16
N ALA A 144 3.96 -12.51 -5.41
CA ALA A 144 5.33 -12.48 -4.89
C ALA A 144 5.35 -12.62 -3.36
N PRO A 145 5.07 -13.81 -2.80
CA PRO A 145 5.06 -14.00 -1.35
C PRO A 145 6.45 -13.79 -0.75
N ILE A 146 6.52 -13.18 0.44
CA ILE A 146 7.79 -12.84 1.12
C ILE A 146 8.37 -14.09 1.79
N ASN A 147 9.00 -14.95 1.00
CA ASN A 147 9.68 -16.16 1.46
C ASN A 147 11.01 -16.37 0.70
N LEU A 148 11.83 -17.31 1.19
CA LEU A 148 13.16 -17.59 0.63
C LEU A 148 13.10 -18.01 -0.84
N SER A 149 12.11 -18.81 -1.24
CA SER A 149 11.95 -19.29 -2.61
C SER A 149 11.63 -18.15 -3.57
N SER A 150 10.70 -17.27 -3.21
CA SER A 150 10.33 -16.11 -4.03
C SER A 150 11.44 -15.08 -4.10
N ALA A 151 12.18 -14.87 -3.01
CA ALA A 151 13.38 -14.02 -3.03
C ALA A 151 14.46 -14.61 -3.95
N TYR A 152 14.68 -15.93 -3.90
CA TYR A 152 15.60 -16.62 -4.80
C TYR A 152 15.22 -16.42 -6.26
N GLU A 153 13.95 -16.71 -6.61
CA GLU A 153 13.45 -16.56 -7.97
C GLU A 153 13.56 -15.12 -8.48
N TYR A 154 13.23 -14.15 -7.63
CA TYR A 154 13.29 -12.73 -7.96
C TYR A 154 14.71 -12.22 -8.24
N TYR A 155 15.69 -12.59 -7.41
CA TYR A 155 17.06 -12.08 -7.55
C TYR A 155 17.93 -12.90 -8.51
N SER A 156 17.70 -14.21 -8.59
CA SER A 156 18.50 -15.10 -9.44
C SER A 156 17.91 -15.30 -10.84
N TRP A 157 16.64 -14.96 -11.05
CA TRP A 157 15.87 -15.29 -12.26
C TRP A 157 15.80 -16.80 -12.56
N LYS A 158 16.00 -17.66 -11.53
CA LYS A 158 15.95 -19.12 -11.64
C LYS A 158 14.78 -19.67 -10.82
N ALA A 159 14.05 -20.63 -11.38
CA ALA A 159 12.99 -21.32 -10.66
C ALA A 159 13.53 -22.03 -9.39
N PHE A 160 12.83 -21.90 -8.28
CA PHE A 160 13.20 -22.55 -7.03
C PHE A 160 12.86 -24.03 -7.09
N ASN A 161 13.89 -24.88 -7.18
CA ASN A 161 13.70 -26.34 -7.23
C ASN A 161 13.80 -26.95 -5.83
N LYS A 162 12.65 -27.30 -5.22
CA LYS A 162 12.57 -28.02 -3.93
C LYS A 162 13.32 -29.36 -3.89
N LYS A 163 13.58 -30.00 -5.04
CA LYS A 163 14.32 -31.27 -5.13
C LYS A 163 15.85 -31.09 -5.24
N ARG A 164 16.38 -29.85 -5.27
CA ARG A 164 17.82 -29.61 -5.06
C ARG A 164 18.14 -29.82 -3.59
N SER A 165 18.13 -31.07 -3.16
CA SER A 165 18.47 -31.52 -1.80
C SER A 165 19.97 -31.43 -1.49
N SER A 166 20.74 -30.62 -2.23
CA SER A 166 22.19 -30.47 -2.07
C SER A 166 22.63 -29.06 -1.73
N MET A 167 21.76 -28.05 -1.84
CA MET A 167 22.03 -26.69 -1.34
C MET A 167 21.23 -26.46 -0.06
N SER A 168 21.92 -26.14 1.01
CA SER A 168 21.33 -25.69 2.26
C SER A 168 20.57 -24.38 2.06
N HIS A 169 19.59 -24.10 2.94
CA HIS A 169 18.94 -22.78 2.97
C HIS A 169 19.96 -21.63 3.15
N ALA A 170 21.10 -21.90 3.79
CA ALA A 170 22.19 -20.94 3.95
C ALA A 170 22.86 -20.58 2.63
N GLU A 171 23.14 -21.55 1.76
CA GLU A 171 23.71 -21.29 0.42
C GLU A 171 22.72 -20.53 -0.47
N THR A 172 21.43 -20.86 -0.39
CA THR A 172 20.38 -20.12 -1.09
C THR A 172 20.33 -18.66 -0.62
N ALA A 173 20.39 -18.43 0.70
CA ALA A 173 20.44 -17.10 1.27
C ALA A 173 21.72 -16.34 0.87
N ALA A 174 22.87 -17.03 0.80
CA ALA A 174 24.11 -16.44 0.33
C ALA A 174 24.04 -16.02 -1.15
N GLU A 175 23.47 -16.84 -2.03
CA GLU A 175 23.27 -16.47 -3.44
C GLU A 175 22.35 -15.24 -3.56
N ILE A 176 21.25 -15.19 -2.80
CA ILE A 176 20.37 -14.02 -2.74
C ILE A 176 21.15 -12.78 -2.29
N LEU A 177 21.93 -12.90 -1.22
CA LEU A 177 22.70 -11.78 -0.67
C LEU A 177 23.70 -11.25 -1.70
N ILE A 178 24.45 -12.12 -2.38
CA ILE A 178 25.37 -11.71 -3.45
C ILE A 178 24.62 -10.93 -4.53
N LYS A 179 23.47 -11.43 -5.00
CA LYS A 179 22.66 -10.76 -6.03
C LYS A 179 22.10 -9.42 -5.56
N GLN A 180 21.78 -9.29 -4.28
CA GLN A 180 21.36 -8.00 -3.70
C GLN A 180 22.51 -6.99 -3.73
N PHE A 181 23.72 -7.36 -3.30
CA PHE A 181 24.90 -6.50 -3.34
C PHE A 181 25.33 -6.14 -4.78
N GLU A 182 25.15 -7.06 -5.74
CA GLU A 182 25.38 -6.76 -7.17
C GLU A 182 24.35 -5.76 -7.73
N ARG A 183 23.12 -5.77 -7.22
CA ARG A 183 22.01 -4.95 -7.74
C ARG A 183 21.93 -3.57 -7.10
N TYR A 184 22.29 -3.45 -5.83
CA TYR A 184 22.13 -2.22 -5.04
C TYR A 184 23.48 -1.78 -4.46
N ASN A 185 24.05 -0.74 -5.02
CA ASN A 185 25.37 -0.23 -4.63
C ASN A 185 25.39 0.28 -3.17
N GLU A 186 24.26 0.80 -2.71
CA GLU A 186 24.05 1.38 -1.38
C GLU A 186 24.23 0.36 -0.25
N LEU A 187 24.05 -0.94 -0.52
CA LEU A 187 24.27 -2.00 0.46
C LEU A 187 25.74 -2.13 0.88
N SER A 188 26.67 -1.55 0.11
CA SER A 188 28.08 -1.46 0.50
C SER A 188 28.30 -0.51 1.70
N ASP A 189 27.38 0.42 1.95
CA ASP A 189 27.43 1.30 3.12
C ASP A 189 26.81 0.62 4.35
N LYS A 190 27.65 0.32 5.34
CA LYS A 190 27.22 -0.25 6.62
C LYS A 190 26.25 0.65 7.39
N LYS A 191 26.32 1.97 7.22
CA LYS A 191 25.36 2.90 7.84
C LYS A 191 23.98 2.75 7.19
N PHE A 192 23.92 2.65 5.87
CA PHE A 192 22.69 2.35 5.14
C PHE A 192 22.11 1.00 5.57
N LEU A 193 22.91 -0.06 5.62
CA LEU A 193 22.46 -1.38 6.12
C LEU A 193 21.90 -1.29 7.55
N THR A 194 22.61 -0.58 8.44
CA THR A 194 22.15 -0.38 9.81
C THR A 194 20.85 0.42 9.87
N LYS A 195 20.70 1.40 8.98
CA LYS A 195 19.49 2.21 8.86
C LYS A 195 18.32 1.35 8.40
N ILE A 196 18.41 0.61 7.31
CA ILE A 196 17.30 -0.22 6.81
C ILE A 196 16.94 -1.37 7.75
N HIS A 197 17.88 -1.87 8.55
CA HIS A 197 17.59 -2.86 9.60
C HIS A 197 16.93 -2.25 10.85
N LYS A 198 17.00 -0.93 11.00
CA LYS A 198 16.38 -0.17 12.10
C LYS A 198 15.13 0.61 11.68
N GLU A 199 14.97 0.87 10.39
CA GLU A 199 13.76 1.46 9.81
C GLU A 199 12.67 0.40 9.91
N ASP A 200 11.87 0.54 10.97
CA ASP A 200 10.62 -0.17 11.13
C ASP A 200 9.79 0.02 9.86
N SER A 201 9.50 -1.05 9.13
CA SER A 201 8.37 -1.03 8.21
C SER A 201 7.12 -0.61 8.98
N ASP A 202 6.21 0.16 8.39
CA ASP A 202 4.94 0.61 9.00
C ASP A 202 4.04 -0.53 9.52
N ILE A 203 4.44 -1.78 9.26
CA ILE A 203 4.06 -2.96 10.01
C ILE A 203 5.34 -3.40 10.73
N ASN A 204 5.60 -2.86 11.93
CA ASN A 204 6.66 -3.39 12.76
C ASN A 204 6.22 -4.82 13.06
N ILE A 205 6.97 -5.85 12.67
CA ILE A 205 6.61 -7.24 12.99
C ILE A 205 7.68 -7.69 13.99
N ASP A 206 7.28 -8.21 15.15
CA ASP A 206 8.27 -8.72 16.12
C ASP A 206 9.14 -9.80 15.45
N ASN A 207 10.34 -10.05 15.98
CA ASN A 207 11.32 -10.94 15.34
C ASN A 207 10.79 -12.37 15.09
N ILE A 208 9.66 -12.74 15.70
CA ILE A 208 9.04 -14.06 15.65
C ILE A 208 7.69 -14.04 14.89
N ARG A 209 7.31 -12.88 14.33
CA ARG A 209 6.07 -12.67 13.58
C ARG A 209 4.79 -13.04 14.31
N LYS A 210 4.77 -12.90 15.64
CA LYS A 210 3.63 -13.04 16.55
C LYS A 210 2.88 -11.73 16.79
N PHE A 211 3.54 -10.60 16.63
CA PHE A 211 2.91 -9.28 16.77
C PHE A 211 3.25 -8.41 15.58
N TYR A 212 2.31 -7.54 15.24
CA TYR A 212 2.60 -6.41 14.38
C TYR A 212 2.08 -5.10 14.96
N TRP A 213 2.68 -3.96 14.65
CA TRP A 213 2.20 -2.68 15.14
C TRP A 213 1.32 -1.99 14.11
N ARG A 214 0.19 -1.45 14.58
CA ARG A 214 -0.72 -0.60 13.80
C ARG A 214 -1.09 0.60 14.67
N ASN A 215 -0.90 1.82 14.16
CA ASN A 215 -1.16 3.07 14.89
C ASN A 215 -0.46 3.14 16.27
N GLY A 216 0.76 2.61 16.37
CA GLY A 216 1.53 2.59 17.63
C GLY A 216 1.09 1.52 18.64
N GLU A 217 0.13 0.66 18.29
CA GLU A 217 -0.36 -0.42 19.12
C GLU A 217 0.03 -1.79 18.58
N ALA A 218 0.47 -2.68 19.47
CA ALA A 218 0.79 -4.06 19.13
C ALA A 218 -0.49 -4.88 18.92
N CYS A 219 -0.59 -5.55 17.78
CA CYS A 219 -1.67 -6.43 17.35
C CYS A 219 -1.16 -7.86 17.19
N PHE A 220 -2.01 -8.84 17.50
CA PHE A 220 -1.68 -10.25 17.30
C PHE A 220 -1.68 -10.61 15.81
N SER A 221 -0.69 -11.37 15.36
CA SER A 221 -0.68 -12.01 14.02
C SER A 221 -1.12 -13.49 14.04
N PHE A 222 -1.36 -14.04 15.24
CA PHE A 222 -1.65 -15.46 15.49
C PHE A 222 -2.82 -15.63 16.47
N SER A 223 -3.21 -16.89 16.70
CA SER A 223 -4.28 -17.31 17.64
C SER A 223 -5.69 -16.87 17.25
N LYS A 224 -6.66 -17.13 18.13
CA LYS A 224 -8.06 -16.67 18.02
C LYS A 224 -8.22 -15.14 18.04
N TYR A 225 -7.16 -14.40 18.42
CA TYR A 225 -7.13 -12.94 18.45
C TYR A 225 -6.36 -12.31 17.30
N LYS A 226 -6.11 -13.06 16.21
CA LYS A 226 -5.46 -12.50 15.01
C LYS A 226 -6.12 -11.18 14.59
N ASP A 227 -5.27 -10.20 14.28
CA ASP A 227 -5.59 -8.82 13.89
C ASP A 227 -6.24 -7.96 14.99
N LYS A 228 -6.28 -8.46 16.23
CA LYS A 228 -6.75 -7.70 17.38
C LYS A 228 -5.62 -7.02 18.14
N PRO A 229 -5.79 -5.75 18.56
CA PRO A 229 -4.83 -5.07 19.41
C PRO A 229 -4.76 -5.68 20.81
N ILE A 230 -3.59 -5.64 21.44
CA ILE A 230 -3.41 -6.14 22.82
C ILE A 230 -4.33 -5.39 23.79
N SER A 231 -4.61 -4.09 23.60
CA SER A 231 -5.55 -3.40 24.51
C SER A 231 -7.00 -3.87 24.40
N GLU A 232 -7.45 -4.29 23.21
CA GLU A 232 -8.78 -4.90 23.05
C GLU A 232 -8.82 -6.25 23.77
N VAL A 233 -7.78 -7.07 23.58
CA VAL A 233 -7.69 -8.38 24.23
C VAL A 233 -7.57 -8.24 25.76
N ALA A 234 -6.82 -7.26 26.26
CA ALA A 234 -6.69 -7.01 27.69
C ALA A 234 -8.03 -6.70 28.36
N LYS A 235 -8.96 -6.02 27.66
CA LYS A 235 -10.31 -5.73 28.16
C LYS A 235 -11.25 -6.94 28.05
N LYS A 236 -11.09 -7.76 27.01
CA LYS A 236 -12.03 -8.83 26.66
C LYS A 236 -11.66 -10.19 27.28
N ASP A 237 -10.37 -10.49 27.38
CA ASP A 237 -9.82 -11.79 27.79
C ASP A 237 -8.39 -11.62 28.34
N ARG A 238 -8.25 -10.96 29.49
CA ARG A 238 -6.95 -10.74 30.12
C ARG A 238 -6.24 -12.05 30.48
N ASN A 239 -7.00 -13.07 30.86
CA ASN A 239 -6.49 -14.41 31.20
C ASN A 239 -5.71 -15.04 30.03
N PHE A 240 -6.11 -14.77 28.79
CA PHE A 240 -5.34 -15.22 27.63
C PHE A 240 -3.94 -14.59 27.57
N LEU A 241 -3.81 -13.31 27.92
CA LEU A 241 -2.51 -12.62 27.96
C LEU A 241 -1.62 -13.17 29.08
N GLU A 242 -2.21 -13.42 30.24
CA GLU A 242 -1.53 -14.03 31.39
C GLU A 242 -1.06 -15.46 31.09
N TRP A 243 -1.88 -16.24 30.38
CA TRP A 243 -1.51 -17.56 29.90
C TRP A 243 -0.31 -17.49 28.94
N ILE A 244 -0.27 -16.55 27.99
CA ILE A 244 0.91 -16.39 27.11
C ILE A 244 2.16 -16.05 27.92
N ILE A 245 2.04 -15.22 28.96
CA ILE A 245 3.16 -14.87 29.84
C ILE A 245 3.69 -16.11 30.59
N ALA A 246 2.80 -17.00 31.03
CA ALA A 246 3.14 -18.20 31.79
C ALA A 246 3.55 -19.40 30.93
N ALA A 247 3.10 -19.46 29.68
CA ALA A 247 3.36 -20.56 28.75
C ALA A 247 4.78 -20.48 28.13
N ASP A 248 5.12 -21.52 27.37
CA ASP A 248 6.39 -21.63 26.64
C ASP A 248 6.42 -20.73 25.39
N PHE A 249 6.47 -19.42 25.63
CA PHE A 249 6.72 -18.40 24.64
C PHE A 249 8.10 -17.78 24.86
N THR A 250 8.66 -17.17 23.82
CA THR A 250 9.94 -16.46 23.92
C THR A 250 9.84 -15.26 24.87
N GLU A 251 10.96 -14.91 25.49
CA GLU A 251 11.02 -13.75 26.38
C GLU A 251 10.65 -12.43 25.68
N GLU A 252 10.89 -12.34 24.38
CA GLU A 252 10.45 -11.20 23.57
C GLU A 252 8.91 -11.09 23.49
N THR A 253 8.21 -12.20 23.19
CA THR A 253 6.73 -12.23 23.19
C THR A 253 6.18 -11.84 24.56
N LYS A 254 6.75 -12.40 25.64
CA LYS A 254 6.32 -12.08 27.00
C LYS A 254 6.55 -10.60 27.33
N ARG A 255 7.69 -10.04 26.93
CA ARG A 255 8.04 -8.62 27.15
C ARG A 255 7.08 -7.67 26.44
N ILE A 256 6.69 -7.97 25.19
CA ILE A 256 5.74 -7.15 24.42
C ILE A 256 4.39 -7.08 25.15
N ILE A 257 3.85 -8.22 25.58
CA ILE A 257 2.58 -8.28 26.31
C ILE A 257 2.68 -7.55 27.65
N LYS A 258 3.73 -7.81 28.44
CA LYS A 258 3.94 -7.14 29.74
C LYS A 258 4.00 -5.62 29.59
N THR A 259 4.75 -5.12 28.62
CA THR A 259 4.89 -3.68 28.35
C THR A 259 3.55 -3.06 27.95
N ALA A 260 2.75 -3.76 27.14
CA ALA A 260 1.42 -3.30 26.74
C ALA A 260 0.46 -3.25 27.94
N LEU A 261 0.44 -4.29 28.78
CA LEU A 261 -0.37 -4.33 30.01
C LEU A 261 0.00 -3.20 30.97
N GLU A 262 1.29 -2.95 31.21
CA GLU A 262 1.72 -1.84 32.06
C GLU A 262 1.22 -0.48 31.55
N ARG A 263 1.25 -0.26 30.22
CA ARG A 263 0.75 0.99 29.63
C ARG A 263 -0.76 1.14 29.80
N ILE A 264 -1.52 0.04 29.68
CA ILE A 264 -2.97 0.00 29.87
C ILE A 264 -3.29 0.32 31.33
N ASP A 265 -2.67 -0.40 32.26
CA ASP A 265 -2.91 -0.27 33.70
C ASP A 265 -2.56 1.17 34.19
N ARG A 266 -1.48 1.77 33.67
CA ARG A 266 -1.14 3.19 33.96
C ARG A 266 -2.20 4.17 33.47
N LYS A 267 -2.74 3.98 32.25
CA LYS A 267 -3.81 4.83 31.69
C LYS A 267 -5.11 4.70 32.49
N GLU A 268 -5.45 3.50 32.93
CA GLU A 268 -6.64 3.25 33.76
C GLU A 268 -6.50 3.88 35.15
N ALA A 269 -5.31 3.81 35.77
CA ALA A 269 -5.03 4.45 37.04
C ALA A 269 -5.08 5.99 36.95
N GLN A 270 -4.60 6.59 35.86
CA GLN A 270 -4.70 8.04 35.62
C GLN A 270 -6.16 8.49 35.43
N ASN A 271 -6.94 7.77 34.63
CA ASN A 271 -8.35 8.08 34.40
C ASN A 271 -9.20 7.94 35.67
N SER A 272 -8.85 7.00 36.56
CA SER A 272 -9.54 6.82 37.85
C SER A 272 -9.23 7.94 38.84
N LYS A 273 -8.01 8.50 38.81
CA LYS A 273 -7.64 9.67 39.64
C LYS A 273 -8.33 10.96 39.18
N LEU A 274 -8.47 11.16 37.89
CA LEU A 274 -9.19 12.32 37.31
C LEU A 274 -10.68 12.30 37.69
N LYS A 275 -11.33 11.12 37.59
CA LYS A 275 -12.74 10.96 37.99
C LYS A 275 -13.01 11.04 39.49
N ALA A 276 -11.97 10.98 40.34
CA ALA A 276 -12.09 11.12 41.79
C ALA A 276 -11.85 12.55 42.28
N GLN A 277 -11.52 13.47 41.36
CA GLN A 277 -11.29 14.90 41.62
C GLN A 277 -12.43 15.80 41.08
N ASP A 278 -13.39 15.21 40.37
CA ASP A 278 -14.69 15.79 39.97
C ASP A 278 -15.79 15.31 40.93
#